data_AF-D9CHW8-F1
#
_entry.id   AF-D9CHW8-F1
#
_cell.length_a   1.000
_cell.length_b   1.000
_cell.length_c   1.000
_cell.angle_alpha   90.00
_cell.angle_beta   90.00
_cell.angle_gamma   90.00
#
_symmetry.space_group_name_H-M   'P 1'
#
loop_
_entity.id
_entity.type
_entity.pdbx_description
1 polymer ?
#
loop_
_entity_poly.entity_id
_entity_poly.type
_entity_poly.pdbx_seq_one_letter_code
_entity_poly.pdbx_strand_id
1 'polypeptide(L)'
;GDLWYFPPGIPHSLQATNDSPDGSEFVLVFDSGEFSEDSTFLLTDWLAHVPAEIIEKNFQTNISAFAHIPSEELYIFPARLPEADNKAPKSPQGTVPDPFSFALSKVKPTKLSGGSVKVVDSSTFKISKTIAAAEVTVEPGAIRELHWHPT
;
A
#
# COMPACT_ATOMS: atom_id res chain seq x y z
N GLY A 1 7.47 5.86 10.75
CA GLY A 1 6.83 4.52 10.67
C GLY A 1 7.55 3.64 9.66
N ASP A 2 6.97 2.52 9.23
CA ASP A 2 7.40 1.80 8.03
C ASP A 2 6.62 2.29 6.81
N LEU A 3 7.08 1.93 5.61
CA LEU A 3 6.52 2.40 4.34
C LEU A 3 6.17 1.21 3.44
N TRP A 4 5.26 1.45 2.50
CA TRP A 4 5.12 0.66 1.29
C TRP A 4 5.09 1.58 0.07
N TYR A 5 5.33 0.99 -1.10
CA TYR A 5 5.13 1.63 -2.38
C TYR A 5 4.56 0.63 -3.36
N PHE A 6 3.46 0.99 -4.03
CA PHE A 6 2.85 0.19 -5.08
C PHE A 6 3.07 0.90 -6.41
N PRO A 7 3.81 0.30 -7.36
CA PRO A 7 3.94 0.87 -8.70
C PRO A 7 2.57 1.02 -9.38
N PRO A 8 2.42 2.00 -10.30
CA PRO A 8 1.16 2.22 -11.01
C PRO A 8 0.62 0.94 -11.65
N GLY A 9 -0.65 0.65 -11.41
CA GLY A 9 -1.37 -0.50 -11.99
C GLY A 9 -1.10 -1.86 -11.34
N ILE A 10 -0.28 -1.94 -10.29
CA ILE A 10 -0.06 -3.20 -9.56
C ILE A 10 -1.16 -3.38 -8.50
N PRO A 11 -1.98 -4.45 -8.57
CA PRO A 11 -3.05 -4.67 -7.59
C PRO A 11 -2.47 -4.99 -6.21
N HIS A 12 -3.16 -4.53 -5.17
CA HIS A 12 -2.74 -4.69 -3.78
C HIS A 12 -3.96 -4.79 -2.87
N SER A 13 -3.73 -5.20 -1.62
CA SER A 13 -4.73 -5.24 -0.56
C SER A 13 -4.07 -4.89 0.77
N LEU A 14 -4.86 -4.35 1.69
CA LEU A 14 -4.42 -4.00 3.04
C LEU A 14 -5.36 -4.67 4.04
N GLN A 15 -4.80 -5.32 5.06
CA GLN A 15 -5.56 -5.95 6.13
C GLN A 15 -4.84 -5.68 7.45
N ALA A 16 -5.55 -5.07 8.41
CA ALA A 16 -5.04 -4.89 9.76
C ALA A 16 -4.89 -6.25 10.46
N THR A 17 -3.76 -6.46 11.13
CA THR A 17 -3.38 -7.74 11.76
C THR A 17 -3.78 -7.84 13.23
N ASN A 18 -4.32 -6.76 13.82
CA ASN A 18 -4.61 -6.64 15.25
C ASN A 18 -3.38 -6.79 16.15
N ASP A 19 -2.20 -6.45 15.63
CA ASP A 19 -0.97 -6.30 16.43
C ASP A 19 -1.08 -5.18 17.49
N SER A 20 -2.03 -4.26 17.29
CA SER A 20 -2.46 -3.25 18.24
C SER A 20 -3.98 -3.33 18.45
N PRO A 21 -4.50 -3.19 19.69
CA PRO A 21 -5.94 -3.14 19.93
C PRO A 21 -6.64 -1.94 19.26
N ASP A 22 -5.88 -0.90 18.92
CA ASP A 22 -6.39 0.31 18.26
C ASP A 22 -6.46 0.14 16.72
N GLY A 23 -6.06 -1.01 16.17
CA GLY A 23 -6.04 -1.27 14.74
C GLY A 23 -4.81 -0.68 14.04
N SER A 24 -5.01 -0.21 12.81
CA SER A 24 -3.95 0.37 11.98
C SER A 24 -4.43 1.66 11.34
N GLU A 25 -3.60 2.70 11.43
CA GLU A 25 -3.83 4.01 10.81
C GLU A 25 -2.57 4.39 10.02
N PHE A 26 -2.75 4.93 8.81
CA PHE A 26 -1.66 5.24 7.90
C PHE A 26 -2.04 6.37 6.94
N VAL A 27 -1.02 6.99 6.34
CA VAL A 27 -1.17 8.04 5.33
C VAL A 27 -0.82 7.45 3.96
N LEU A 28 -1.75 7.57 3.01
CA LEU A 28 -1.52 7.26 1.61
C LEU A 28 -1.20 8.54 0.83
N VAL A 29 -0.23 8.46 -0.08
CA VAL A 29 0.11 9.54 -1.02
C VAL A 29 0.09 8.97 -2.42
N PHE A 30 -0.66 9.60 -3.31
CA PHE A 30 -0.73 9.27 -4.73
C PHE A 30 0.03 10.34 -5.52
N ASP A 31 0.70 9.94 -6.59
CA ASP A 31 1.56 10.83 -7.40
C ASP A 31 0.78 11.69 -8.41
N SER A 32 -0.55 11.78 -8.24
CA SER A 32 -1.46 12.65 -8.97
C SER A 32 -2.35 13.43 -8.00
N GLY A 33 -2.39 14.76 -8.15
CA GLY A 33 -3.27 15.64 -7.36
C GLY A 33 -4.76 15.51 -7.69
N GLU A 34 -5.10 14.84 -8.80
CA GLU A 34 -6.49 14.60 -9.22
C GLU A 34 -7.04 13.26 -8.70
N PHE A 35 -6.26 12.54 -7.89
CA PHE A 35 -6.70 11.27 -7.33
C PHE A 35 -7.91 11.43 -6.39
N SER A 36 -8.86 10.51 -6.50
CA SER A 36 -9.93 10.30 -5.53
C SER A 36 -9.98 8.83 -5.14
N GLU A 37 -10.19 8.55 -3.85
CA GLU A 37 -10.31 7.18 -3.34
C GLU A 37 -11.56 6.44 -3.86
N ASP A 38 -12.61 7.20 -4.19
CA ASP A 38 -13.85 6.72 -4.80
C ASP A 38 -13.66 6.22 -6.25
N SER A 39 -12.50 6.50 -6.86
CA SER A 39 -12.20 6.16 -8.26
C SER A 39 -11.19 5.01 -8.40
N THR A 40 -11.00 4.22 -7.33
CA THR A 40 -10.15 3.03 -7.39
C THR A 40 -10.84 1.89 -8.15
N PHE A 41 -10.06 1.00 -8.77
CA PHE A 41 -10.60 -0.19 -9.43
C PHE A 41 -10.76 -1.32 -8.43
N LEU A 42 -11.97 -1.48 -7.88
CA LEU A 42 -12.28 -2.50 -6.87
C LEU A 42 -12.64 -3.84 -7.51
N LEU A 43 -12.16 -4.93 -6.90
CA LEU A 43 -12.37 -6.28 -7.44
C LEU A 43 -13.86 -6.66 -7.51
N THR A 44 -14.61 -6.42 -6.44
CA THR A 44 -16.04 -6.76 -6.40
C THR A 44 -16.87 -5.83 -7.29
N ASP A 45 -16.50 -4.55 -7.41
CA ASP A 45 -17.14 -3.64 -8.37
C ASP A 45 -16.96 -4.13 -9.81
N TRP A 46 -15.73 -4.52 -10.18
CA TRP A 46 -15.48 -5.08 -11.50
C TRP A 46 -16.29 -6.34 -11.76
N LEU A 47 -16.31 -7.29 -10.81
CA LEU A 47 -17.05 -8.54 -10.97
C LEU A 47 -18.57 -8.33 -10.98
N ALA A 48 -19.10 -7.32 -10.29
CA ALA A 48 -20.51 -6.95 -10.35
C ALA A 48 -20.92 -6.40 -11.74
N HIS A 49 -19.97 -5.83 -12.48
CA HIS A 49 -20.20 -5.20 -13.78
C HIS A 49 -19.73 -6.06 -14.98
N VAL A 50 -19.33 -7.32 -14.75
CA VAL A 50 -19.03 -8.28 -15.82
C VAL A 50 -20.16 -9.31 -15.93
N PRO A 51 -20.69 -9.60 -17.14
CA PRO A 51 -21.73 -10.61 -17.30
C PRO A 51 -21.30 -11.97 -16.73
N ALA A 52 -22.21 -12.62 -16.02
CA ALA A 52 -21.98 -13.88 -15.32
C ALA A 52 -21.38 -14.97 -16.24
N GLU A 53 -21.87 -15.07 -17.47
CA GLU A 53 -21.37 -16.03 -18.47
C GLU A 53 -19.93 -15.76 -18.91
N ILE A 54 -19.45 -14.51 -18.79
CA ILE A 54 -18.06 -14.16 -19.08
C ILE A 54 -17.16 -14.58 -17.90
N ILE A 55 -17.63 -14.40 -16.66
CA ILE A 55 -16.93 -14.87 -15.45
C ILE A 55 -16.80 -16.40 -15.49
N GLU A 56 -17.89 -17.11 -15.75
CA GLU A 56 -17.90 -18.58 -15.89
C GLU A 56 -16.92 -19.06 -16.97
N LYS A 57 -16.92 -18.43 -18.15
CA LYS A 57 -15.97 -18.76 -19.23
C LYS A 57 -14.52 -18.46 -18.86
N ASN A 58 -14.26 -17.33 -18.20
CA ASN A 58 -12.91 -16.92 -17.81
C ASN A 58 -12.28 -17.89 -16.80
N PHE A 59 -13.06 -18.30 -15.79
CA PHE A 59 -12.58 -19.19 -14.73
C PHE A 59 -12.79 -20.68 -15.04
N GLN A 60 -13.47 -21.01 -16.13
CA GLN A 60 -13.75 -22.38 -16.57
C GLN A 60 -14.43 -23.23 -15.46
N THR A 61 -15.34 -22.63 -14.71
CA THR A 61 -16.05 -23.26 -13.58
C THR A 61 -17.52 -22.88 -13.58
N ASN A 62 -18.37 -23.67 -12.92
CA ASN A 62 -19.80 -23.44 -12.88
C ASN A 62 -20.15 -22.09 -12.23
N ILE A 63 -21.08 -21.34 -12.82
CA ILE A 63 -21.47 -20.02 -12.32
C ILE A 63 -21.92 -20.00 -10.86
N SER A 64 -22.47 -21.10 -10.33
CA SER A 64 -22.85 -21.20 -8.92
C SER A 64 -21.68 -20.99 -7.94
N ALA A 65 -20.43 -21.21 -8.37
CA ALA A 65 -19.23 -20.90 -7.59
C ALA A 65 -19.12 -19.41 -7.25
N PHE A 66 -19.76 -18.54 -8.05
CA PHE A 66 -19.72 -17.08 -7.91
C PHE A 66 -21.03 -16.49 -7.37
N ALA A 67 -22.01 -17.31 -7.00
CA ALA A 67 -23.32 -16.85 -6.52
C ALA A 67 -23.25 -16.01 -5.22
N HIS A 68 -22.10 -16.01 -4.55
CA HIS A 68 -21.84 -15.27 -3.31
C HIS A 68 -21.09 -13.94 -3.54
N ILE A 69 -20.72 -13.60 -4.78
CA ILE A 69 -20.09 -12.31 -5.08
C ILE A 69 -21.11 -11.20 -4.84
N PRO A 70 -20.77 -10.15 -4.06
CA PRO A 70 -21.64 -8.99 -3.87
C PRO A 70 -21.97 -8.28 -5.18
N SER A 71 -23.17 -7.71 -5.28
CA SER A 71 -23.61 -6.90 -6.43
C SER A 71 -23.12 -5.45 -6.39
N GLU A 72 -22.47 -5.07 -5.30
CA GLU A 72 -21.92 -3.74 -5.05
C GLU A 72 -20.50 -3.90 -4.52
N GLU A 73 -19.74 -2.81 -4.58
CA GLU A 73 -18.34 -2.82 -4.18
C GLU A 73 -18.17 -3.13 -2.69
N LEU A 74 -17.03 -3.72 -2.35
CA LEU A 74 -16.55 -3.84 -0.99
C LEU A 74 -15.24 -3.04 -0.92
N TYR A 75 -15.35 -1.80 -0.44
CA TYR A 75 -14.19 -0.91 -0.28
C TYR A 75 -13.39 -1.25 0.99
N ILE A 76 -13.96 -0.95 2.17
CA ILE A 76 -13.42 -1.34 3.48
C ILE A 76 -14.48 -2.16 4.21
N PHE A 77 -14.11 -3.35 4.68
CA PHE A 77 -15.05 -4.27 5.30
C PHE A 77 -14.37 -5.12 6.40
N PRO A 78 -15.13 -5.58 7.40
CA PRO A 78 -14.58 -6.44 8.45
C PRO A 78 -14.19 -7.82 7.89
N ALA A 79 -13.04 -8.31 8.32
CA ALA A 79 -12.55 -9.66 8.01
C ALA A 79 -12.07 -10.35 9.29
N ARG A 80 -11.98 -11.69 9.25
CA ARG A 80 -11.27 -12.44 10.29
C ARG A 80 -9.78 -12.09 10.23
N LEU A 81 -9.11 -12.13 11.38
CA LEU A 81 -7.67 -11.91 11.42
C LEU A 81 -6.95 -12.93 10.52
N PRO A 82 -5.85 -12.52 9.86
CA PRO A 82 -5.03 -13.45 9.11
C PRO A 82 -4.49 -14.57 10.01
N GLU A 83 -4.37 -15.79 9.48
CA GLU A 83 -3.81 -16.91 10.24
C GLU A 83 -2.32 -16.66 10.57
N ALA A 84 -1.89 -17.11 11.75
CA ALA A 84 -0.55 -16.85 12.28
C ALA A 84 0.57 -17.47 11.43
N ASP A 85 0.28 -18.50 10.64
CA ASP A 85 1.22 -19.19 9.76
C ASP A 85 1.03 -18.86 8.28
N ASN A 86 0.61 -17.62 7.99
CA ASN A 86 0.41 -17.08 6.63
C ASN A 86 1.64 -17.26 5.73
N LYS A 87 1.76 -18.45 5.13
CA LYS A 87 2.78 -18.73 4.13
C LYS A 87 2.36 -18.03 2.85
N ALA A 88 3.23 -17.15 2.37
CA ALA A 88 3.03 -16.51 1.08
C ALA A 88 2.75 -17.56 0.00
N PRO A 89 1.82 -17.29 -0.94
CA PRO A 89 1.52 -18.21 -2.02
C PRO A 89 2.79 -18.47 -2.85
N LYS A 90 2.99 -19.72 -3.23
CA LYS A 90 4.11 -20.09 -4.11
C LYS A 90 3.73 -19.78 -5.55
N SER A 91 4.49 -18.91 -6.19
CA SER A 91 4.38 -18.62 -7.61
C SER A 91 5.43 -19.37 -8.41
N PRO A 92 5.07 -20.06 -9.51
CA PRO A 92 6.06 -20.67 -10.41
C PRO A 92 6.93 -19.61 -11.12
N GLN A 93 6.50 -18.35 -11.15
CA GLN A 93 7.29 -17.22 -11.65
C GLN A 93 8.29 -16.67 -10.61
N GLY A 94 8.32 -17.23 -9.40
CA GLY A 94 9.23 -16.82 -8.33
C GLY A 94 8.71 -15.64 -7.51
N THR A 95 9.63 -14.83 -6.98
CA THR A 95 9.33 -13.67 -6.13
C THR A 95 9.82 -12.39 -6.80
N VAL A 96 9.25 -11.24 -6.41
CA VAL A 96 9.71 -9.94 -6.90
C VAL A 96 11.14 -9.65 -6.41
N PRO A 97 12.01 -9.05 -7.25
CA PRO A 97 13.40 -8.84 -6.90
C PRO A 97 13.60 -7.78 -5.82
N ASP A 98 12.81 -6.71 -5.85
CA ASP A 98 12.82 -5.65 -4.86
C ASP A 98 11.54 -5.72 -4.00
N PRO A 99 11.64 -5.59 -2.67
CA PRO A 99 10.48 -5.65 -1.78
C PRO A 99 9.58 -4.43 -1.92
N PHE A 100 8.29 -4.61 -1.63
CA PHE A 100 7.28 -3.54 -1.71
C PHE A 100 7.10 -2.77 -0.40
N SER A 101 7.80 -3.19 0.64
CA SER A 101 7.84 -2.56 1.96
C SER A 101 9.24 -2.07 2.29
N PHE A 102 9.34 -0.96 3.03
CA PHE A 102 10.61 -0.40 3.49
C PHE A 102 10.54 -0.04 4.97
N ALA A 103 11.46 -0.57 5.76
CA ALA A 103 11.50 -0.38 7.21
C ALA A 103 12.11 0.98 7.61
N LEU A 104 11.46 2.10 7.24
CA LEU A 104 11.92 3.44 7.59
C LEU A 104 12.04 3.64 9.12
N SER A 105 11.26 2.90 9.92
CA SER A 105 11.37 2.92 11.38
C SER A 105 12.76 2.49 11.87
N LYS A 106 13.44 1.63 11.12
CA LYS A 106 14.78 1.09 11.44
C LYS A 106 15.92 1.90 10.83
N VAL A 107 15.62 2.89 9.98
CA VAL A 107 16.65 3.77 9.42
C VAL A 107 17.23 4.66 10.52
N LYS A 108 18.55 4.65 10.65
CA LYS A 108 19.27 5.53 11.57
C LYS A 108 19.10 6.98 11.08
N PRO A 109 18.48 7.88 11.86
CA PRO A 109 18.26 9.25 11.43
C PRO A 109 19.57 10.04 11.43
N THR A 110 19.69 10.98 10.49
CA THR A 110 20.71 12.03 10.51
C THR A 110 20.35 13.03 11.59
N LYS A 111 21.15 13.09 12.65
CA LYS A 111 20.95 14.05 13.75
C LYS A 111 21.47 15.43 13.35
N LEU A 112 20.69 16.45 13.67
CA LEU A 112 20.98 17.87 13.45
C LEU A 112 20.87 18.62 14.79
N SER A 113 21.26 19.89 14.83
CA SER A 113 21.27 20.69 16.06
C SER A 113 19.89 20.86 16.71
N GLY A 114 18.81 20.85 15.92
CA GLY A 114 17.44 21.07 16.37
C GLY A 114 16.47 19.92 16.10
N GLY A 115 16.98 18.71 15.84
CA GLY A 115 16.14 17.55 15.56
C GLY A 115 16.83 16.50 14.67
N SER A 116 16.05 15.84 13.81
CA SER A 116 16.59 14.79 12.95
C SER A 116 15.83 14.63 11.64
N VAL A 117 16.47 13.99 10.66
CA VAL A 117 15.85 13.65 9.38
C VAL A 117 16.18 12.23 8.95
N LYS A 118 15.20 11.52 8.39
CA LYS A 118 15.40 10.31 7.60
C LYS A 118 14.92 10.58 6.19
N VAL A 119 15.71 10.24 5.18
CA VAL A 119 15.36 10.42 3.77
C VAL A 119 15.23 9.06 3.11
N VAL A 120 14.23 8.91 2.25
CA VAL A 120 13.99 7.71 1.45
C VAL A 120 13.65 8.12 0.02
N ASP A 121 14.25 7.45 -0.95
CA ASP A 121 14.04 7.67 -2.38
C ASP A 121 14.40 6.40 -3.15
N SER A 122 14.35 6.46 -4.48
CA SER A 122 14.68 5.32 -5.36
C SER A 122 16.13 4.83 -5.26
N SER A 123 17.04 5.59 -4.63
CA SER A 123 18.43 5.16 -4.37
C SER A 123 18.52 4.17 -3.20
N THR A 124 17.56 4.17 -2.29
CA THR A 124 17.50 3.30 -1.11
C THR A 124 16.31 2.35 -1.16
N PHE A 125 15.10 2.87 -1.34
CA PHE A 125 13.88 2.10 -1.57
C PHE A 125 13.64 1.94 -3.08
N LYS A 126 14.29 0.93 -3.67
CA LYS A 126 14.50 0.84 -5.12
C LYS A 126 13.24 0.91 -5.98
N ILE A 127 12.10 0.41 -5.50
CA ILE A 127 10.85 0.44 -6.28
C ILE A 127 10.16 1.81 -6.26
N SER A 128 10.48 2.70 -5.31
CA SER A 128 9.83 4.00 -5.13
C SER A 128 10.34 5.00 -6.17
N LYS A 129 9.91 4.84 -7.41
CA LYS A 129 10.45 5.58 -8.56
C LYS A 129 9.89 7.00 -8.69
N THR A 130 8.63 7.21 -8.34
CA THR A 130 7.95 8.50 -8.53
C THR A 130 7.80 9.32 -7.25
N ILE A 131 8.07 8.70 -6.09
CA ILE A 131 7.93 9.34 -4.78
C ILE A 131 9.25 9.24 -4.01
N ALA A 132 9.72 10.39 -3.51
CA ALA A 132 10.74 10.50 -2.48
C ALA A 132 10.10 11.15 -1.23
N ALA A 133 10.55 10.78 -0.04
CA ALA A 133 9.99 11.27 1.21
C ALA A 133 11.09 11.54 2.25
N ALA A 134 10.77 12.41 3.20
CA ALA A 134 11.59 12.65 4.38
C ALA A 134 10.74 12.69 5.65
N GLU A 135 11.11 11.90 6.66
CA GLU A 135 10.59 12.01 8.03
C GLU A 135 11.47 13.02 8.77
N VAL A 136 10.91 14.19 9.09
CA VAL A 136 11.62 15.29 9.77
C VAL A 136 11.05 15.48 11.17
N THR A 137 11.92 15.39 12.18
CA THR A 137 11.59 15.76 13.56
C THR A 137 12.22 17.11 13.88
N VAL A 138 11.41 18.04 14.37
CA VAL A 138 11.85 19.37 14.82
C VAL A 138 11.55 19.50 16.31
N GLU A 139 12.57 19.72 17.11
CA GLU A 139 12.44 19.88 18.56
C GLU A 139 11.78 21.22 18.92
N PRO A 140 11.17 21.37 20.11
CA PRO A 140 10.61 22.65 20.56
C PRO A 140 11.62 23.80 20.47
N GLY A 141 11.23 24.90 19.81
CA GLY A 141 12.08 26.08 19.60
C GLY A 141 13.10 25.97 18.47
N ALA A 142 13.21 24.81 17.80
CA ALA A 142 14.02 24.66 16.60
C ALA A 142 13.24 25.06 15.33
N ILE A 143 13.97 25.15 14.22
CA ILE A 143 13.42 25.43 12.89
C ILE A 143 14.14 24.59 11.82
N ARG A 144 13.42 24.16 10.80
CA ARG A 144 14.02 23.68 9.55
C ARG A 144 14.59 24.88 8.81
N GLU A 145 15.91 24.90 8.60
CA GLU A 145 16.59 26.00 7.90
C GLU A 145 15.91 26.38 6.57
N LEU A 146 16.07 27.65 6.18
CA LEU A 146 15.62 28.15 4.88
C LEU A 146 16.34 27.39 3.76
N HIS A 147 15.56 26.73 2.91
CA HIS A 147 16.07 25.95 1.78
C HIS A 147 15.00 25.90 0.68
N TRP A 148 15.39 25.33 -0.47
CA TRP A 148 14.48 24.98 -1.54
C TRP A 148 14.86 23.59 -2.08
N HIS A 149 13.94 22.97 -2.81
CA HIS A 149 14.22 21.77 -3.60
C HIS A 149 14.52 22.21 -5.04
N PRO A 150 15.72 21.93 -5.58
CA PRO A 150 16.03 22.29 -6.97
C PRO A 150 15.18 21.45 -7.93
N THR A 151 14.86 22.06 -9.08
CA THR A 151 14.18 21.40 -10.21
C THR A 151 15.15 20.62 -11.08
#